data_AF-A0A8J4UGG4-F1
#
_entry.id   AF-A0A8J4UGG4-F1
#
_cell.length_a   1.000
_cell.length_b   1.000
_cell.length_c   1.000
_cell.angle_alpha   90.00
_cell.angle_beta   90.00
_cell.angle_gamma   90.00
#
_symmetry.space_group_name_H-M   'P 1'
#
loop_
_entity.id
_entity.type
_entity.pdbx_description
1 polymer ?
#
loop_
_entity_poly.entity_id
_entity_poly.type
_entity_poly.pdbx_seq_one_letter_code
_entity_poly.pdbx_strand_id
1 'polypeptide(L)'
;ECKFSHNIRSEHNFPLLRECTLHELHEEDLFILLLQNDPSLLPEVCSHYNKSTGQFGACTFKENCTKVHICQHFVQDDCIFGPKCKRLHCVDEYCHRMLEERGLGRDIIQDLPYLYQNFYRLSVSAAEAERVSEPVNRSLELAEEKNEICLHFIRRNCRFQEQCKLVHFNLPYKWEVNEGNGWRDLRGMEEIERAYCDPRNTYGPGSKPVDFQTMTRCSHPVRRLSTVSSITKPSHYVLTTRWLWYYKGDHENWIEYGKPDDKHRVTSVKSCDLEEMFLSDCNAEVTVIKGNRQYYISFQ
;
A
#
# COMPACT_ATOMS: atom_id res chain seq x y z
N GLU A 1 19.11 23.08 4.89
CA GLU A 1 17.84 23.00 5.65
C GLU A 1 17.14 21.71 5.28
N CYS A 2 16.45 21.06 6.23
CA CYS A 2 15.70 19.84 5.97
C CYS A 2 14.47 20.16 5.11
N LYS A 3 14.11 19.27 4.17
CA LYS A 3 12.92 19.42 3.32
C LYS A 3 11.61 19.00 4.00
N PHE A 4 11.71 18.29 5.13
CA PHE A 4 10.57 17.74 5.85
C PHE A 4 10.23 18.57 7.08
N SER A 5 8.96 18.60 7.46
CA SER A 5 8.52 19.27 8.70
C SER A 5 9.14 18.58 9.91
N HIS A 6 9.74 19.36 10.80
CA HIS A 6 10.19 18.91 12.12
C HIS A 6 9.13 19.14 13.20
N ASN A 7 7.92 19.57 12.82
CA ASN A 7 6.80 19.75 13.72
C ASN A 7 5.69 18.77 13.35
N ILE A 8 5.54 17.71 14.16
CA ILE A 8 4.49 16.70 13.96
C ILE A 8 3.08 17.31 14.12
N ARG A 9 2.94 18.40 14.86
CA ARG A 9 1.70 19.19 15.02
C ARG A 9 1.64 20.39 14.08
N SER A 10 2.26 20.30 12.90
CA SER A 10 2.10 21.31 11.85
C SER A 10 0.63 21.49 11.46
N GLU A 11 0.29 22.64 10.86
CA GLU A 11 -1.07 22.90 10.35
C GLU A 11 -1.55 21.81 9.38
N HIS A 12 -0.62 21.19 8.65
CA HIS A 12 -0.93 20.08 7.73
C HIS A 12 -1.28 18.78 8.47
N ASN A 13 -0.54 18.44 9.54
CA ASN A 13 -0.68 17.16 10.24
C ASN A 13 -1.78 17.17 11.31
N PHE A 14 -2.06 18.33 11.92
CA PHE A 14 -2.99 18.42 13.05
C PHE A 14 -4.42 17.93 12.72
N PRO A 15 -5.01 18.22 11.54
CA PRO A 15 -6.29 17.63 11.14
C PRO A 15 -6.25 16.10 11.10
N LEU A 16 -5.19 15.52 10.56
CA LEU A 16 -5.00 14.05 10.49
C LEU A 16 -4.87 13.43 11.88
N LEU A 17 -4.09 14.04 12.77
CA LEU A 17 -3.97 13.60 14.16
C LEU A 17 -5.32 13.63 14.88
N ARG A 18 -6.18 14.61 14.59
CA ARG A 18 -7.52 14.68 15.18
C ARG A 18 -8.46 13.63 14.60
N GLU A 19 -8.44 13.42 13.29
CA GLU A 19 -9.24 12.37 12.62
C GLU A 19 -8.88 10.97 13.13
N CYS A 20 -7.59 10.71 13.36
CA CYS A 20 -7.12 9.44 13.91
C CYS A 20 -7.21 9.36 15.44
N THR A 21 -7.76 10.36 16.12
CA THR A 21 -7.85 10.44 17.60
C THR A 21 -6.49 10.38 18.33
N LEU A 22 -5.41 10.83 17.67
CA LEU A 22 -4.03 10.82 18.16
C LEU A 22 -3.54 12.18 18.69
N HIS A 23 -4.33 13.24 18.53
CA HIS A 23 -3.96 14.62 18.88
C HIS A 23 -3.57 14.87 20.35
N GLU A 24 -4.06 14.06 21.29
CA GLU A 24 -3.73 14.14 22.72
C GLU A 24 -2.41 13.45 23.09
N LEU A 25 -1.86 12.60 22.21
CA LEU A 25 -0.63 11.86 22.49
C LEU A 25 0.60 12.76 22.42
N HIS A 26 1.58 12.53 23.30
CA HIS A 26 2.86 13.23 23.22
C HIS A 26 3.65 12.79 21.99
N GLU A 27 4.62 13.61 21.59
CA GLU A 27 5.43 13.35 20.39
C GLU A 27 6.22 12.04 20.50
N GLU A 28 6.69 11.69 21.70
CA GLU A 28 7.37 10.43 22.00
C GLU A 28 6.44 9.22 21.81
N ASP A 29 5.20 9.31 22.30
CA ASP A 29 4.20 8.24 22.14
C ASP A 29 3.79 8.07 20.67
N LEU A 30 3.58 9.19 19.96
CA LEU A 30 3.31 9.18 18.53
C LEU A 30 4.45 8.54 17.74
N PHE A 31 5.69 8.84 18.13
CA PHE A 31 6.87 8.27 17.50
C PHE A 31 6.94 6.74 17.65
N ILE A 32 6.72 6.23 18.86
CA ILE A 32 6.66 4.78 19.13
C ILE A 32 5.53 4.14 18.32
N LEU A 33 4.35 4.77 18.30
CA LEU A 33 3.20 4.27 17.55
C LEU A 33 3.50 4.21 16.04
N LEU A 34 4.13 5.25 15.49
CA LEU A 34 4.51 5.29 14.08
C LEU A 34 5.55 4.21 13.76
N LEU A 35 6.57 4.00 14.59
CA LEU A 35 7.56 2.94 14.41
C LEU A 35 6.94 1.54 14.41
N GLN A 36 5.89 1.31 15.19
CA GLN A 36 5.20 0.02 15.25
C GLN A 36 4.24 -0.22 14.09
N ASN A 37 3.81 0.83 13.38
CA ASN A 37 2.82 0.76 12.30
C ASN A 37 3.41 0.97 10.90
N ASP A 38 4.56 1.63 10.77
CA ASP A 38 5.23 1.90 9.50
C ASP A 38 6.61 1.24 9.40
N PRO A 39 6.78 0.20 8.55
CA PRO A 39 8.04 -0.50 8.40
C PRO A 39 9.15 0.33 7.76
N SER A 40 8.81 1.46 7.10
CA SER A 40 9.81 2.35 6.49
C SER A 40 10.56 3.18 7.52
N LEU A 41 10.01 3.33 8.72
CA LEU A 41 10.62 4.07 9.82
C LEU A 41 11.56 3.21 10.67
N LEU A 42 11.37 1.88 10.66
CA LEU A 42 12.25 0.97 11.38
C LEU A 42 13.58 0.77 10.63
N PRO A 43 14.73 0.77 11.33
CA PRO A 43 16.01 0.42 10.71
C PRO A 43 15.95 -0.96 10.02
N GLU A 44 16.62 -1.12 8.88
CA GLU A 44 16.61 -2.43 8.22
C GLU A 44 17.48 -3.45 8.97
N VAL A 45 16.95 -4.66 9.16
CA VAL A 45 17.73 -5.81 9.68
C VAL A 45 18.63 -6.37 8.57
N CYS A 46 19.89 -6.65 8.90
CA CYS A 46 20.84 -7.21 7.96
C CYS A 46 20.52 -8.68 7.64
N SER A 47 20.09 -8.94 6.40
CA SER A 47 19.82 -10.30 5.94
C SER A 47 21.08 -11.18 5.87
N HIS A 48 22.24 -10.58 5.60
CA HIS A 48 23.53 -11.31 5.54
C HIS A 48 24.02 -11.73 6.91
N TYR A 49 23.76 -10.93 7.95
CA TYR A 49 24.06 -11.30 9.33
C TYR A 49 23.31 -12.57 9.75
N ASN A 50 22.10 -12.77 9.24
CA ASN A 50 21.28 -13.94 9.52
C ASN A 50 21.65 -15.19 8.69
N LYS A 51 22.64 -15.10 7.80
CA LYS A 51 23.16 -16.21 6.99
C LYS A 51 24.50 -16.70 7.55
N SER A 52 24.84 -17.98 7.35
CA SER A 52 26.08 -18.62 7.86
C SER A 52 26.21 -18.68 9.39
N THR A 53 27.25 -19.33 9.91
CA THR A 53 27.51 -19.54 11.35
C THR A 53 28.54 -18.58 11.96
N GLY A 54 29.15 -17.70 11.16
CA GLY A 54 30.13 -16.74 11.67
C GLY A 54 29.54 -15.74 12.66
N GLN A 55 30.40 -15.07 13.44
CA GLN A 55 30.02 -14.03 14.41
C GLN A 55 29.17 -12.93 13.76
N PHE A 56 29.51 -12.52 12.53
CA PHE A 56 28.76 -11.57 11.72
C PHE A 56 27.94 -12.24 10.61
N GLY A 57 27.72 -13.54 10.72
CA GLY A 57 27.12 -14.34 9.65
C GLY A 57 27.91 -14.23 8.35
N ALA A 58 27.20 -13.98 7.24
CA ALA A 58 27.76 -13.75 5.92
C ALA A 58 27.95 -12.24 5.62
N CYS A 59 27.80 -11.36 6.62
CA CYS A 59 27.99 -9.92 6.44
C CYS A 59 29.49 -9.60 6.31
N THR A 60 29.88 -9.10 5.14
CA THR A 60 31.27 -8.67 4.88
C THR A 60 31.61 -7.34 5.56
N PHE A 61 30.60 -6.52 5.85
CA PHE A 61 30.76 -5.20 6.46
C PHE A 61 31.01 -5.25 7.98
N LYS A 62 30.62 -6.34 8.67
CA LYS A 62 30.86 -6.52 10.11
C LYS A 62 30.44 -5.27 10.92
N GLU A 63 31.32 -4.72 11.73
CA GLU A 63 31.17 -3.48 12.51
C GLU A 63 31.16 -2.20 11.65
N ASN A 64 31.03 -2.29 10.33
CA ASN A 64 30.77 -1.14 9.45
C ASN A 64 29.44 -1.31 8.69
N CYS A 65 28.61 -2.29 9.09
CA CYS A 65 27.33 -2.52 8.45
C CYS A 65 26.37 -1.38 8.80
N THR A 66 25.70 -0.84 7.78
CA THR A 66 24.69 0.21 7.96
C THR A 66 23.33 -0.33 8.39
N LYS A 67 23.18 -1.66 8.50
CA LYS A 67 21.96 -2.38 8.86
C LYS A 67 22.12 -3.05 10.21
N VAL A 68 21.00 -3.25 10.91
CA VAL A 68 20.99 -3.77 12.27
C VAL A 68 21.29 -5.27 12.29
N HIS A 69 22.23 -5.68 13.14
CA HIS A 69 22.64 -7.07 13.33
C HIS A 69 21.84 -7.75 14.45
N ILE A 70 20.57 -8.08 14.18
CA ILE A 70 19.68 -8.81 15.09
C ILE A 70 19.18 -10.10 14.41
N CYS A 71 18.88 -11.11 15.23
CA CYS A 71 18.23 -12.34 14.80
C CYS A 71 16.88 -12.06 14.12
N GLN A 72 16.77 -12.41 12.85
CA GLN A 72 15.55 -12.25 12.06
C GLN A 72 14.37 -13.02 12.67
N HIS A 73 14.63 -14.21 13.22
CA HIS A 73 13.60 -15.02 13.87
C HIS A 73 13.16 -14.44 15.22
N PHE A 74 14.05 -13.74 15.92
CA PHE A 74 13.69 -13.13 17.19
C PHE A 74 12.74 -11.96 16.98
N VAL A 75 13.05 -11.10 16.00
CA VAL A 75 12.17 -9.98 15.66
C VAL A 75 10.82 -10.44 15.10
N GLN A 76 10.77 -11.60 14.43
CA GLN A 76 9.53 -12.22 13.95
C GLN A 76 8.75 -13.01 15.01
N ASP A 77 9.26 -13.06 16.24
CA ASP A 77 8.69 -13.80 17.37
C ASP A 77 8.60 -15.33 17.15
N ASP A 78 9.49 -15.90 16.32
CA ASP A 78 9.54 -17.33 15.99
C ASP A 78 10.90 -18.01 16.29
N CYS A 79 11.80 -17.32 17.02
CA CYS A 79 13.11 -17.87 17.37
C CYS A 79 13.03 -19.00 18.42
N ILE A 80 13.17 -20.24 17.95
CA ILE A 80 13.16 -21.45 18.79
C ILE A 80 14.38 -21.59 19.71
N PHE A 81 15.47 -20.88 19.44
CA PHE A 81 16.72 -21.02 20.19
C PHE A 81 16.73 -20.20 21.49
N GLY A 82 15.83 -19.22 21.62
CA GLY A 82 15.73 -18.34 22.77
C GLY A 82 17.10 -17.77 23.19
N PRO A 83 17.50 -17.84 24.48
CA PRO A 83 18.77 -17.29 24.95
C PRO A 83 20.01 -18.05 24.42
N LYS A 84 19.83 -19.23 23.82
CA LYS A 84 20.92 -20.02 23.22
C LYS A 84 21.12 -19.70 21.73
N CYS A 85 20.39 -18.71 21.21
CA CYS A 85 20.53 -18.29 19.82
C CYS A 85 21.95 -17.80 19.55
N LYS A 86 22.52 -18.23 18.41
CA LYS A 86 23.83 -17.74 17.95
C LYS A 86 23.78 -16.32 17.38
N ARG A 87 22.58 -15.75 17.24
CA ARG A 87 22.32 -14.40 16.75
C ARG A 87 21.85 -13.54 17.91
N LEU A 88 22.17 -12.25 17.86
CA LEU A 88 21.82 -11.31 18.91
C LEU A 88 20.31 -11.08 18.96
N HIS A 89 19.76 -11.06 20.17
CA HIS A 89 18.37 -10.67 20.45
C HIS A 89 18.30 -9.25 21.03
N CYS A 90 19.41 -8.53 21.00
CA CYS A 90 19.56 -7.15 21.42
C CYS A 90 20.39 -6.39 20.37
N VAL A 91 20.33 -5.07 20.42
CA VAL A 91 21.21 -4.19 19.65
C VAL A 91 22.61 -4.25 20.27
N ASP A 92 23.65 -4.52 19.47
CA ASP A 92 25.04 -4.45 19.95
C ASP A 92 25.53 -3.01 20.12
N GLU A 93 26.67 -2.83 20.79
CA GLU A 93 27.24 -1.51 21.09
C GLU A 93 27.56 -0.70 19.81
N TYR A 94 27.95 -1.38 18.73
CA TYR A 94 28.22 -0.74 17.45
C TYR A 94 26.94 -0.21 16.80
N CYS A 95 25.92 -1.07 16.66
CA CYS A 95 24.62 -0.69 16.13
C CYS A 95 23.99 0.41 16.99
N HIS A 96 24.19 0.38 18.31
CA HIS A 96 23.71 1.43 19.21
C HIS A 96 24.28 2.79 18.83
N ARG A 97 25.61 2.89 18.70
CA ARG A 97 26.29 4.13 18.30
C ARG A 97 25.85 4.60 16.90
N MET A 98 25.76 3.68 15.95
CA MET A 98 25.32 3.97 14.59
C MET A 98 23.88 4.51 14.56
N LEU A 99 22.97 3.98 15.38
CA LEU A 99 21.58 4.44 15.44
C LEU A 99 21.46 5.79 16.16
N GLU A 100 22.25 6.03 17.21
CA GLU A 100 22.34 7.35 17.87
C GLU A 100 22.87 8.41 16.90
N GLU A 101 23.90 8.11 16.10
CA GLU A 101 24.42 9.01 15.06
C GLU A 101 23.37 9.33 13.98
N ARG A 102 22.37 8.47 13.80
CA ARG A 102 21.22 8.68 12.90
C ARG A 102 20.04 9.39 13.57
N GLY A 103 20.17 9.75 14.85
CA GLY A 103 19.18 10.54 15.58
C GLY A 103 18.13 9.72 16.34
N LEU A 104 18.34 8.41 16.56
CA LEU A 104 17.46 7.62 17.42
C LEU A 104 17.85 7.76 18.90
N GLY A 105 16.85 7.90 19.77
CA GLY A 105 17.03 7.94 21.22
C GLY A 105 17.53 6.61 21.79
N ARG A 106 18.34 6.68 22.85
CA ARG A 106 18.94 5.51 23.52
C ARG A 106 17.89 4.54 24.07
N ASP A 107 16.83 5.08 24.65
CA ASP A 107 15.64 4.38 25.12
C ASP A 107 14.97 3.59 23.98
N ILE A 108 14.71 4.24 22.84
CA ILE A 108 14.09 3.61 21.67
C ILE A 108 14.99 2.52 21.09
N ILE A 109 16.31 2.74 21.03
CA ILE A 109 17.27 1.76 20.53
C ILE A 109 17.27 0.50 21.42
N GLN A 110 17.20 0.67 22.73
CA GLN A 110 17.13 -0.45 23.68
C GLN A 110 15.85 -1.28 23.49
N ASP A 111 14.74 -0.62 23.18
CA ASP A 111 13.43 -1.26 22.96
C ASP A 111 13.21 -1.75 21.53
N LEU A 112 14.09 -1.39 20.60
CA LEU A 112 13.98 -1.71 19.18
C LEU A 112 13.69 -3.19 18.87
N PRO A 113 14.33 -4.17 19.55
CA PRO A 113 14.00 -5.59 19.32
C PRO A 113 12.52 -5.91 19.61
N TYR A 114 11.94 -5.31 20.65
CA TYR A 114 10.53 -5.47 21.01
C TYR A 114 9.61 -4.65 20.09
N LEU A 115 10.07 -3.49 19.62
CA LEU A 115 9.34 -2.72 18.60
C LEU A 115 9.16 -3.52 17.31
N TYR A 116 10.19 -4.24 16.86
CA TYR A 116 10.01 -5.16 15.73
C TYR A 116 9.02 -6.28 16.05
N GLN A 117 9.12 -6.91 17.22
CA GLN A 117 8.17 -7.97 17.61
C GLN A 117 6.73 -7.45 17.62
N ASN A 118 6.50 -6.26 18.18
CA ASN A 118 5.19 -5.63 18.18
C ASN A 118 4.70 -5.39 16.75
N PHE A 119 5.55 -4.85 15.88
CA PHE A 119 5.23 -4.71 14.46
C PHE A 119 4.83 -6.04 13.82
N TYR A 120 5.62 -7.11 14.00
CA TYR A 120 5.30 -8.41 13.42
C TYR A 120 4.03 -9.01 14.01
N ARG A 121 3.79 -8.88 15.33
CA ARG A 121 2.54 -9.31 15.98
C ARG A 121 1.33 -8.58 15.43
N LEU A 122 1.40 -7.25 15.33
CA LEU A 122 0.34 -6.43 14.74
C LEU A 122 0.08 -6.83 13.27
N SER A 123 1.15 -7.13 12.51
CA SER A 123 1.03 -7.59 11.13
C SER A 123 0.40 -8.98 11.00
N VAL A 124 0.71 -9.91 11.92
CA VAL A 124 0.14 -11.26 11.93
C VAL A 124 -1.31 -11.21 12.40
N SER A 125 -1.63 -10.47 13.47
CA SER A 125 -3.00 -10.29 13.92
C SER A 125 -3.87 -9.61 12.86
N ALA A 126 -3.32 -8.65 12.10
CA ALA A 126 -4.00 -8.10 10.93
C ALA A 126 -4.26 -9.18 9.86
N ALA A 127 -3.26 -10.02 9.55
CA ALA A 127 -3.41 -11.11 8.58
C ALA A 127 -4.31 -12.27 9.06
N GLU A 128 -4.44 -12.51 10.36
CA GLU A 128 -5.31 -13.53 10.94
C GLU A 128 -6.76 -13.03 11.05
N ALA A 129 -6.98 -11.75 11.37
CA ALA A 129 -8.29 -11.12 11.30
C ALA A 129 -8.87 -11.17 9.87
N GLU A 130 -8.01 -11.13 8.86
CA GLU A 130 -8.38 -11.35 7.45
C GLU A 130 -8.72 -12.81 7.11
N ARG A 131 -8.20 -13.81 7.83
CA ARG A 131 -8.54 -15.23 7.57
C ARG A 131 -9.88 -15.66 8.14
N VAL A 132 -10.35 -15.01 9.21
CA VAL A 132 -11.64 -15.32 9.83
C VAL A 132 -12.82 -14.71 9.05
N SER A 133 -12.55 -13.85 8.07
CA SER A 133 -13.56 -13.16 7.26
C SER A 133 -13.78 -13.73 5.86
N GLU A 134 -13.03 -14.76 5.42
CA GLU A 134 -13.32 -15.42 4.14
C GLU A 134 -14.34 -16.56 4.30
N PRO A 135 -15.50 -16.52 3.61
CA PRO A 135 -16.32 -17.71 3.48
C PRO A 135 -15.60 -18.70 2.57
N VAL A 136 -15.45 -19.93 3.06
CA VAL A 136 -15.02 -21.07 2.26
C VAL A 136 -16.01 -21.25 1.11
N ASN A 137 -15.63 -20.85 -0.10
CA ASN A 137 -16.24 -21.41 -1.30
C ASN A 137 -15.20 -21.90 -2.28
N ARG A 138 -15.33 -23.19 -2.58
CA ARG A 138 -14.51 -23.97 -3.49
C ARG A 138 -15.17 -23.90 -4.86
N SER A 139 -14.44 -23.51 -5.91
CA SER A 139 -14.32 -24.25 -7.18
C SER A 139 -13.53 -23.48 -8.25
N LEU A 140 -12.42 -24.11 -8.66
CA LEU A 140 -11.88 -24.28 -10.02
C LEU A 140 -11.70 -23.07 -10.96
N GLU A 141 -10.42 -22.73 -11.15
CA GLU A 141 -9.76 -22.51 -12.45
C GLU A 141 -10.47 -21.65 -13.51
N LEU A 142 -10.17 -20.36 -13.49
CA LEU A 142 -9.45 -19.75 -14.60
C LEU A 142 -8.15 -19.16 -14.04
N ALA A 143 -7.02 -19.64 -14.57
CA ALA A 143 -5.73 -18.99 -14.40
C ALA A 143 -5.75 -17.67 -15.18
N GLU A 144 -6.49 -16.69 -14.70
CA GLU A 144 -6.29 -15.31 -15.12
C GLU A 144 -5.04 -14.83 -14.39
N GLU A 145 -4.03 -14.47 -15.17
CA GLU A 145 -2.90 -13.68 -14.70
C GLU A 145 -3.48 -12.48 -13.95
N LYS A 146 -3.46 -12.52 -12.62
CA LYS A 146 -3.94 -11.40 -11.82
C LYS A 146 -3.00 -10.24 -12.09
N ASN A 147 -3.45 -9.34 -12.96
CA ASN A 147 -2.81 -8.09 -13.34
C ASN A 147 -2.87 -7.06 -12.18
N GLU A 148 -2.72 -7.55 -10.96
CA GLU A 148 -2.74 -6.79 -9.73
C GLU A 148 -1.33 -6.68 -9.17
N ILE A 149 -1.02 -5.50 -8.62
CA ILE A 149 0.27 -5.23 -8.01
C ILE A 149 0.28 -5.82 -6.60
N CYS A 150 1.35 -6.54 -6.28
CA CYS A 150 1.53 -7.19 -4.99
C CYS A 150 1.69 -6.14 -3.89
N LEU A 151 0.64 -5.95 -3.09
CA LEU A 151 0.65 -5.01 -1.97
C LEU A 151 1.76 -5.33 -0.95
N HIS A 152 2.02 -6.62 -0.72
CA HIS A 152 3.10 -7.07 0.16
C HIS A 152 4.49 -6.73 -0.39
N PHE A 153 4.66 -6.71 -1.71
CA PHE A 153 5.93 -6.33 -2.34
C PHE A 153 6.20 -4.84 -2.15
N ILE A 154 5.20 -3.99 -2.37
CA ILE A 154 5.32 -2.54 -2.13
C ILE A 154 5.75 -2.27 -0.68
N ARG A 155 5.22 -3.03 0.28
CA ARG A 155 5.60 -2.98 1.70
C ARG A 155 6.87 -3.74 2.06
N ARG A 156 7.61 -4.28 1.08
CA ARG A 156 8.83 -5.08 1.26
C ARG A 156 8.68 -6.33 2.14
N ASN A 157 7.47 -6.88 2.23
CA ASN A 157 7.12 -8.04 3.05
C ASN A 157 6.56 -9.22 2.22
N CYS A 158 6.76 -9.23 0.89
CA CYS A 158 6.34 -10.35 0.06
C CYS A 158 7.23 -11.58 0.31
N ARG A 159 6.66 -12.64 0.87
CA ARG A 159 7.36 -13.91 1.15
C ARG A 159 7.61 -14.76 -0.09
N PHE A 160 6.84 -14.53 -1.16
CA PHE A 160 6.86 -15.35 -2.36
C PHE A 160 7.95 -14.96 -3.37
N GLN A 161 8.53 -13.76 -3.26
CA GLN A 161 9.61 -13.29 -4.14
C GLN A 161 9.30 -13.58 -5.62
N GLU A 162 10.15 -14.32 -6.33
CA GLU A 162 9.98 -14.65 -7.75
C GLU A 162 8.82 -15.62 -8.03
N GLN A 163 8.26 -16.27 -7.01
CA GLN A 163 7.10 -17.16 -7.12
C GLN A 163 5.77 -16.43 -6.87
N CYS A 164 5.79 -15.11 -6.67
CA CYS A 164 4.57 -14.35 -6.47
C CYS A 164 3.77 -14.32 -7.77
N LYS A 165 2.47 -14.67 -7.69
CA LYS A 165 1.54 -14.61 -8.82
C LYS A 165 1.10 -13.17 -9.17
N LEU A 166 1.44 -12.21 -8.30
CA LEU A 166 1.11 -10.80 -8.45
C LEU A 166 2.31 -10.02 -8.96
N VAL A 167 2.07 -8.87 -9.57
CA VAL A 167 3.13 -8.06 -10.17
C VAL A 167 3.92 -7.33 -9.08
N HIS A 168 5.24 -7.55 -9.06
CA HIS A 168 6.15 -6.82 -8.20
C HIS A 168 6.51 -5.47 -8.82
N PHE A 169 5.94 -4.40 -8.28
CA PHE A 169 6.21 -3.03 -8.71
C PHE A 169 6.30 -2.08 -7.52
N ASN A 170 7.07 -1.01 -7.66
CA ASN A 170 7.37 -0.09 -6.55
C ASN A 170 6.30 0.99 -6.33
N LEU A 171 5.32 1.10 -7.23
CA LEU A 171 4.20 2.04 -7.14
C LEU A 171 2.87 1.28 -7.08
N PRO A 172 1.81 1.87 -6.49
CA PRO A 172 0.49 1.23 -6.40
C PRO A 172 -0.27 1.19 -7.74
N TYR A 173 0.31 1.77 -8.80
CA TYR A 173 -0.18 1.72 -10.17
C TYR A 173 0.98 1.45 -11.13
N LYS A 174 0.69 0.82 -12.26
CA LYS A 174 1.66 0.57 -13.33
C LYS A 174 0.99 0.68 -14.69
N TRP A 175 1.60 1.42 -15.60
CA TRP A 175 1.10 1.61 -16.96
C TRP A 175 1.98 0.88 -17.97
N GLU A 176 1.35 0.07 -18.83
CA GLU A 176 2.05 -0.76 -19.81
C GLU A 176 1.39 -0.64 -21.19
N VAL A 177 2.18 -0.78 -22.24
CA VAL A 177 1.74 -0.80 -23.64
C VAL A 177 2.22 -2.07 -24.32
N ASN A 178 1.38 -2.66 -25.17
CA ASN A 178 1.75 -3.83 -25.95
C ASN A 178 1.89 -3.45 -27.43
N GLU A 179 3.13 -3.35 -27.90
CA GLU A 179 3.47 -3.03 -29.28
C GLU A 179 3.76 -4.31 -30.11
N GLY A 180 3.10 -5.43 -29.78
CA GLY A 180 3.22 -6.72 -30.49
C GLY A 180 4.23 -7.69 -29.88
N ASN A 181 5.20 -7.19 -29.11
CA ASN A 181 6.23 -8.00 -28.44
C ASN A 181 6.00 -8.11 -26.92
N GLY A 182 4.74 -8.12 -26.49
CA GLY A 182 4.36 -8.16 -25.08
C GLY A 182 4.28 -6.79 -24.41
N TRP A 183 3.88 -6.80 -23.13
CA TRP A 183 3.65 -5.62 -22.32
C TRP A 183 4.96 -4.96 -21.88
N ARG A 184 5.10 -3.66 -22.12
CA ARG A 184 6.26 -2.85 -21.71
C ARG A 184 5.83 -1.62 -20.95
N ASP A 185 6.65 -1.22 -19.98
CA ASP A 185 6.40 -0.06 -19.14
C ASP A 185 6.34 1.24 -19.96
N LEU A 186 5.30 2.04 -19.70
CA LEU A 186 5.14 3.37 -20.27
C LEU A 186 6.02 4.39 -19.51
N ARG A 187 6.73 5.23 -20.27
CA ARG A 187 7.44 6.40 -19.71
C ARG A 187 6.43 7.46 -19.27
N GLY A 188 6.77 8.21 -18.22
CA GLY A 188 5.90 9.28 -17.70
C GLY A 188 4.62 8.78 -17.02
N MET A 189 4.63 7.55 -16.47
CA MET A 189 3.44 6.93 -15.89
C MET A 189 2.78 7.74 -14.76
N GLU A 190 3.54 8.56 -14.03
CA GLU A 190 3.00 9.45 -12.99
C GLU A 190 2.13 10.56 -13.59
N GLU A 191 2.52 11.10 -14.75
CA GLU A 191 1.75 12.12 -15.45
C GLU A 191 0.51 11.50 -16.11
N ILE A 192 0.65 10.28 -16.65
CA ILE A 192 -0.47 9.50 -17.19
C ILE A 192 -1.48 9.18 -16.09
N GLU A 193 -1.03 8.67 -14.94
CA GLU A 193 -1.88 8.36 -13.80
C GLU A 193 -2.59 9.62 -13.29
N ARG A 194 -1.87 10.74 -13.15
CA ARG A 194 -2.46 12.02 -12.74
C ARG A 194 -3.57 12.46 -13.69
N ALA A 195 -3.37 12.33 -15.00
CA ALA A 195 -4.38 12.66 -15.98
C ALA A 195 -5.56 11.69 -15.95
N TYR A 196 -5.30 10.39 -15.76
CA TYR A 196 -6.31 9.33 -15.69
C TYR A 196 -7.23 9.46 -14.48
N CYS A 197 -6.71 9.91 -13.33
CA CYS A 197 -7.52 10.13 -12.13
C CYS A 197 -8.54 11.27 -12.25
N ASP A 198 -8.50 12.08 -13.32
CA ASP A 198 -9.47 13.14 -13.58
C ASP A 198 -10.41 12.72 -14.72
N PRO A 199 -11.71 12.46 -14.44
CA PRO A 199 -12.65 11.97 -15.44
C PRO A 199 -12.92 12.96 -16.58
N ARG A 200 -12.49 14.23 -16.46
CA ARG A 200 -12.56 15.23 -17.53
C ARG A 200 -11.57 14.96 -18.65
N ASN A 201 -10.48 14.24 -18.36
CA ASN A 201 -9.45 13.96 -19.34
C ASN A 201 -9.81 12.70 -20.13
N THR A 202 -9.90 12.84 -21.44
CA THR A 202 -10.04 11.70 -22.36
C THR A 202 -8.68 11.15 -22.79
N TYR A 203 -7.64 12.01 -22.74
CA TYR A 203 -6.30 11.72 -23.23
C TYR A 203 -5.25 12.00 -22.15
N GLY A 204 -4.21 11.18 -22.11
CA GLY A 204 -3.01 11.43 -21.32
C GLY A 204 -2.14 12.55 -21.90
N PRO A 205 -1.11 13.00 -21.17
CA PRO A 205 -0.20 14.04 -21.63
C PRO A 205 0.80 13.52 -22.68
N GLY A 206 1.34 14.43 -23.48
CA GLY A 206 2.44 14.18 -24.44
C GLY A 206 2.01 14.09 -25.91
N SER A 207 3.00 13.94 -26.80
CA SER A 207 2.79 13.94 -28.26
C SER A 207 2.17 12.65 -28.80
N LYS A 208 2.19 11.57 -28.00
CA LYS A 208 1.56 10.28 -28.28
C LYS A 208 0.73 9.87 -27.07
N PRO A 209 -0.42 10.55 -26.85
CA PRO A 209 -1.19 10.38 -25.64
C PRO A 209 -1.84 9.00 -25.58
N VAL A 210 -2.06 8.52 -24.36
CA VAL A 210 -2.93 7.36 -24.11
C VAL A 210 -4.37 7.86 -24.22
N ASP A 211 -5.20 7.18 -25.01
CA ASP A 211 -6.64 7.34 -25.01
C ASP A 211 -7.22 6.49 -23.87
N PHE A 212 -7.80 7.15 -22.86
CA PHE A 212 -8.29 6.49 -21.66
C PHE A 212 -9.63 5.78 -21.85
N GLN A 213 -10.41 6.14 -22.88
CA GLN A 213 -11.68 5.47 -23.17
C GLN A 213 -11.46 4.15 -23.90
N THR A 214 -10.60 4.16 -24.91
CA THR A 214 -10.30 2.96 -25.69
C THR A 214 -9.17 2.13 -25.08
N MET A 215 -8.46 2.67 -24.07
CA MET A 215 -7.25 2.08 -23.50
C MET A 215 -6.21 1.75 -24.58
N THR A 216 -5.92 2.73 -25.46
CA THR A 216 -4.95 2.57 -26.56
C THR A 216 -3.96 3.74 -26.65
N ARG A 217 -2.81 3.50 -27.29
CA ARG A 217 -1.81 4.53 -27.63
C ARG A 217 -1.24 4.26 -29.02
N CYS A 218 -1.47 5.18 -29.96
CA CYS A 218 -1.08 5.01 -31.37
C CYS A 218 -1.54 3.64 -31.94
N SER A 219 -2.79 3.26 -31.66
CA SER A 219 -3.39 1.97 -32.04
C SER A 219 -2.84 0.72 -31.35
N HIS A 220 -1.94 0.89 -30.37
CA HIS A 220 -1.45 -0.21 -29.53
C HIS A 220 -2.25 -0.28 -28.23
N PRO A 221 -2.66 -1.46 -27.76
CA PRO A 221 -3.38 -1.60 -26.50
C PRO A 221 -2.49 -1.20 -25.31
N VAL A 222 -3.10 -0.53 -24.35
CA VAL A 222 -2.52 -0.06 -23.10
C VAL A 222 -3.29 -0.68 -21.94
N ARG A 223 -2.61 -1.00 -20.85
CA ARG A 223 -3.26 -1.42 -19.61
C ARG A 223 -2.70 -0.68 -18.41
N ARG A 224 -3.57 -0.51 -17.42
CA ARG A 224 -3.22 -0.02 -16.08
C ARG A 224 -3.37 -1.19 -15.11
N LEU A 225 -2.31 -1.51 -14.39
CA LEU A 225 -2.34 -2.42 -13.26
C LEU A 225 -2.45 -1.59 -11.99
N SER A 226 -3.15 -2.13 -11.00
CA SER A 226 -3.34 -1.48 -9.71
C SER A 226 -3.12 -2.45 -8.56
N THR A 227 -2.90 -1.92 -7.37
CA THR A 227 -3.07 -2.70 -6.13
C THR A 227 -4.52 -3.15 -5.98
N VAL A 228 -4.73 -4.13 -5.10
CA VAL A 228 -6.05 -4.61 -4.70
C VAL A 228 -7.00 -3.46 -4.31
N SER A 229 -8.29 -3.61 -4.64
CA SER A 229 -9.33 -2.62 -4.30
C SER A 229 -9.41 -2.41 -2.78
N SER A 230 -9.64 -1.16 -2.36
CA SER A 230 -9.78 -0.81 -0.94
C SER A 230 -11.01 -1.42 -0.28
N ILE A 231 -11.94 -1.99 -1.05
CA ILE A 231 -13.18 -2.61 -0.53
C ILE A 231 -12.94 -4.02 0.00
N THR A 232 -12.07 -4.77 -0.68
CA THR A 232 -11.77 -6.15 -0.29
C THR A 232 -10.75 -6.23 0.84
N LYS A 233 -10.25 -5.08 1.30
CA LYS A 233 -9.25 -4.98 2.35
C LYS A 233 -9.68 -4.05 3.48
N PRO A 234 -9.34 -4.37 4.73
CA PRO A 234 -9.60 -3.47 5.86
C PRO A 234 -8.95 -2.09 5.68
N SER A 235 -9.53 -1.07 6.30
CA SER A 235 -9.07 0.34 6.18
C SER A 235 -7.63 0.59 6.64
N HIS A 236 -7.07 -0.27 7.50
CA HIS A 236 -5.66 -0.16 7.91
C HIS A 236 -4.69 -0.56 6.78
N TYR A 237 -5.17 -1.13 5.68
CA TYR A 237 -4.34 -1.40 4.53
C TYR A 237 -4.06 -0.13 3.71
N VAL A 238 -2.95 0.53 4.05
CA VAL A 238 -2.36 1.62 3.24
C VAL A 238 -1.94 1.12 1.85
N LEU A 239 -2.01 2.00 0.83
CA LEU A 239 -1.65 1.73 -0.57
C LEU A 239 -2.58 0.74 -1.29
N THR A 240 -3.83 0.59 -0.84
CA THR A 240 -4.90 -0.05 -1.62
C THR A 240 -5.48 0.93 -2.64
N THR A 241 -6.04 0.41 -3.73
CA THR A 241 -6.62 1.26 -4.78
C THR A 241 -8.04 1.64 -4.40
N ARG A 242 -8.29 2.94 -4.20
CA ARG A 242 -9.66 3.45 -4.04
C ARG A 242 -10.24 3.81 -5.41
N TRP A 243 -11.26 3.08 -5.82
CA TRP A 243 -12.02 3.37 -7.03
C TRP A 243 -13.13 4.38 -6.75
N LEU A 244 -13.20 5.41 -7.58
CA LEU A 244 -14.22 6.45 -7.51
C LEU A 244 -15.04 6.41 -8.79
N TRP A 245 -16.36 6.35 -8.63
CA TRP A 245 -17.30 6.27 -9.73
C TRP A 245 -17.89 7.66 -9.96
N TYR A 246 -17.93 8.09 -11.22
CA TYR A 246 -18.46 9.39 -11.62
C TYR A 246 -19.55 9.24 -12.67
N TYR A 247 -20.49 10.18 -12.68
CA TYR A 247 -21.45 10.34 -13.76
C TYR A 247 -21.40 11.76 -14.32
N LYS A 248 -21.73 11.89 -15.60
CA LYS A 248 -21.82 13.19 -16.28
C LYS A 248 -23.17 13.84 -15.95
N GLY A 249 -23.13 15.00 -15.30
CA GLY A 249 -24.31 15.79 -14.93
C GLY A 249 -24.81 16.71 -16.05
N ASP A 250 -25.88 17.45 -15.76
CA ASP A 250 -26.60 18.31 -16.71
C ASP A 250 -25.70 19.38 -17.37
N HIS A 251 -24.65 19.87 -16.68
CA HIS A 251 -23.73 20.90 -17.16
C HIS A 251 -22.39 20.34 -17.69
N GLU A 252 -22.37 19.08 -18.12
CA GLU A 252 -21.15 18.35 -18.49
C GLU A 252 -20.11 18.18 -17.36
N ASN A 253 -20.49 18.50 -16.12
CA ASN A 253 -19.66 18.30 -14.95
C ASN A 253 -19.68 16.84 -14.51
N TRP A 254 -18.51 16.29 -14.20
CA TRP A 254 -18.39 14.97 -13.59
C TRP A 254 -18.66 15.06 -12.09
N ILE A 255 -19.64 14.31 -11.62
CA ILE A 255 -20.06 14.28 -10.22
C ILE A 255 -19.85 12.86 -9.69
N GLU A 256 -19.19 12.76 -8.54
CA GLU A 256 -18.94 11.48 -7.87
C GLU A 256 -20.25 10.91 -7.31
N TYR A 257 -20.47 9.61 -7.48
CA TYR A 257 -21.59 8.92 -6.84
C TYR A 257 -21.48 9.01 -5.31
N GLY A 258 -22.57 9.45 -4.68
CA GLY A 258 -22.66 9.70 -3.23
C GLY A 258 -22.36 11.14 -2.82
N LYS A 259 -21.90 12.00 -3.75
CA LYS A 259 -21.70 13.43 -3.49
C LYS A 259 -22.87 14.28 -4.02
N PRO A 260 -23.15 15.45 -3.40
CA PRO A 260 -24.20 16.35 -3.86
C PRO A 260 -23.84 16.99 -5.21
N ASP A 261 -24.83 17.07 -6.12
CA ASP A 261 -24.73 17.84 -7.36
C ASP A 261 -24.93 19.36 -7.13
N ASP A 262 -24.86 20.16 -8.20
CA ASP A 262 -25.10 21.62 -8.16
C ASP A 262 -26.46 22.01 -7.53
N LYS A 263 -27.45 21.09 -7.56
CA LYS A 263 -28.78 21.25 -6.98
C LYS A 263 -28.92 20.56 -5.61
N HIS A 264 -27.80 20.21 -4.97
CA HIS A 264 -27.70 19.50 -3.70
C HIS A 264 -28.40 18.12 -3.68
N ARG A 265 -28.59 17.50 -4.84
CA ARG A 265 -29.16 16.15 -4.95
C ARG A 265 -28.04 15.12 -4.86
N VAL A 266 -28.28 14.09 -4.06
CA VAL A 266 -27.33 12.98 -3.85
C VAL A 266 -27.91 11.70 -4.46
N THR A 267 -27.05 10.80 -4.90
CA THR A 267 -27.43 9.46 -5.36
C THR A 267 -27.62 8.52 -4.17
N SER A 268 -28.53 7.56 -4.28
CA SER A 268 -28.78 6.55 -3.22
C SER A 268 -27.57 5.65 -2.95
N VAL A 269 -26.73 5.45 -3.97
CA VAL A 269 -25.49 4.67 -3.89
C VAL A 269 -24.27 5.58 -3.92
N LYS A 270 -23.22 5.19 -3.21
CA LYS A 270 -21.90 5.82 -3.21
C LYS A 270 -20.95 5.08 -4.14
N SER A 271 -19.81 5.71 -4.43
CA SER A 271 -18.73 5.08 -5.20
C SER A 271 -18.25 3.75 -4.58
N CYS A 272 -18.19 3.64 -3.26
CA CYS A 272 -17.82 2.39 -2.59
C CYS A 272 -18.86 1.29 -2.84
N ASP A 273 -20.15 1.61 -2.76
CA ASP A 273 -21.21 0.62 -2.95
C ASP A 273 -21.20 0.09 -4.40
N LEU A 274 -20.95 0.98 -5.37
CA LEU A 274 -20.83 0.61 -6.78
C LEU A 274 -19.61 -0.27 -7.06
N GLU A 275 -18.46 0.06 -6.47
CA GLU A 275 -17.25 -0.75 -6.60
C GLU A 275 -17.46 -2.15 -5.96
N GLU A 276 -18.14 -2.25 -4.81
CA GLU A 276 -18.45 -3.54 -4.18
C GLU A 276 -19.36 -4.40 -5.06
N MET A 277 -20.37 -3.79 -5.67
CA MET A 277 -21.27 -4.46 -6.61
C MET A 277 -20.53 -4.89 -7.89
N PHE A 278 -19.68 -4.03 -8.44
CA PHE A 278 -18.88 -4.34 -9.63
C PHE A 278 -17.91 -5.51 -9.39
N LEU A 279 -17.27 -5.55 -8.22
CA LEU A 279 -16.39 -6.65 -7.84
C LEU A 279 -17.14 -7.97 -7.60
N SER A 280 -18.42 -7.89 -7.20
CA SER A 280 -19.28 -9.06 -7.00
C SER A 280 -19.80 -9.62 -8.32
N ASP A 281 -20.24 -8.74 -9.23
CA ASP A 281 -20.70 -9.08 -10.57
C ASP A 281 -20.46 -7.91 -11.53
N CYS A 282 -19.44 -8.06 -12.39
CA CYS A 282 -19.06 -7.05 -13.37
C CYS A 282 -20.04 -6.90 -14.54
N ASN A 283 -21.10 -7.72 -14.61
CA ASN A 283 -22.18 -7.62 -15.60
C ASN A 283 -23.52 -7.22 -14.97
N ALA A 284 -23.55 -6.91 -13.68
CA ALA A 284 -24.77 -6.55 -12.98
C ALA A 284 -25.34 -5.19 -13.43
N GLU A 285 -26.65 -5.04 -13.24
CA GLU A 285 -27.33 -3.75 -13.37
C GLU A 285 -27.69 -3.22 -11.98
N VAL A 286 -27.29 -1.98 -11.69
CA VAL A 286 -27.52 -1.34 -10.40
C VAL A 286 -28.57 -0.24 -10.54
N THR A 287 -29.58 -0.30 -9.69
CA THR A 287 -30.61 0.75 -9.60
C THR A 287 -30.11 1.91 -8.73
N VAL A 288 -30.12 3.13 -9.27
CA VAL A 288 -29.71 4.34 -8.57
C VAL A 288 -30.83 5.36 -8.54
N ILE A 289 -31.16 5.85 -7.35
CA ILE A 289 -32.14 6.92 -7.16
C ILE A 289 -31.40 8.24 -6.98
N LYS A 290 -31.79 9.27 -7.73
CA LYS A 290 -31.28 10.63 -7.59
C LYS A 290 -32.44 11.62 -7.56
N GLY A 291 -32.72 12.17 -6.38
CA GLY A 291 -33.95 12.94 -6.13
C GLY A 291 -35.18 12.05 -6.32
N ASN A 292 -36.10 12.44 -7.20
CA ASN A 292 -37.34 11.69 -7.48
C ASN A 292 -37.25 10.83 -8.76
N ARG A 293 -36.04 10.61 -9.29
CA ARG A 293 -35.82 9.84 -10.52
C ARG A 293 -35.00 8.61 -10.22
N GLN A 294 -35.35 7.52 -10.90
CA GLN A 294 -34.66 6.24 -10.85
C GLN A 294 -33.88 6.05 -12.16
N TYR A 295 -32.64 5.59 -12.03
CA TYR A 295 -31.69 5.32 -13.10
C TYR A 295 -31.17 3.90 -12.96
N TYR A 296 -30.66 3.35 -14.06
CA TYR A 296 -30.00 2.05 -14.10
C TYR A 296 -28.58 2.24 -14.61
N ILE A 297 -27.61 1.68 -13.89
CA ILE A 297 -26.22 1.60 -14.30
C ILE A 297 -25.99 0.18 -14.76
N SER A 298 -25.55 0.02 -16.01
CA SER A 298 -25.04 -1.24 -16.52
C SER A 298 -23.51 -1.18 -16.53
N PHE A 299 -22.87 -2.24 -16.06
CA PHE A 299 -21.40 -2.37 -16.06
C PHE A 299 -20.83 -2.93 -17.37
N GLN A 300 -21.68 -3.27 -18.35
CA GLN A 300 -21.31 -3.81 -19.67
C GLN A 300 -20.79 -2.75 -20.64
#